data_AF-A0A836VM96-F1
#
_entry.id   AF-A0A836VM96-F1
#
_cell.length_a   1.000
_cell.length_b   1.000
_cell.length_c   1.000
_cell.angle_alpha   90.00
_cell.angle_beta   90.00
_cell.angle_gamma   90.00
#
_symmetry.space_group_name_H-M   'P 1'
#
loop_
_entity.id
_entity.type
_entity.pdbx_description
1 polymer ?
#
loop_
_entity_poly.entity_id
_entity_poly.type
_entity_poly.pdbx_seq_one_letter_code
_entity_poly.pdbx_strand_id
1 'polypeptide(L)'
;KTEIHEMKIKDDVMRMRRVDGGVEIPANGSVQLKPGGLHIMFMQLKEQLVHGEHRPITLVFEQHGNIEVVISVEDIGKQPKHSSNEDTPKS
;
A
#
# COMPACT_ATOMS: atom_id res chain seq x y z
N LYS A 1 4.21 -14.91 -1.48
CA LYS A 1 5.30 -14.02 -1.96
C LYS A 1 4.76 -12.60 -1.99
N THR A 2 5.58 -11.58 -1.75
CA THR A 2 5.13 -10.17 -1.74
C THR A 2 5.93 -9.37 -2.76
N GLU A 3 5.27 -8.49 -3.49
CA GLU A 3 5.90 -7.64 -4.50
C GLU A 3 5.39 -6.21 -4.38
N ILE A 4 6.22 -5.22 -4.73
CA ILE A 4 5.80 -3.82 -4.82
C ILE A 4 5.64 -3.48 -6.30
N HIS A 5 4.51 -2.86 -6.66
CA HIS A 5 4.16 -2.52 -8.02
C HIS A 5 3.76 -1.06 -8.10
N GLU A 6 4.12 -0.40 -9.20
CA GLU A 6 3.67 0.96 -9.54
C GLU A 6 2.77 0.91 -10.78
N MET A 7 1.76 1.78 -10.82
CA MET A 7 0.99 2.05 -12.03
C MET A 7 1.42 3.40 -12.60
N LYS A 8 1.81 3.44 -13.87
CA LYS A 8 2.19 4.65 -14.59
C LYS A 8 1.47 4.71 -15.94
N ILE A 9 1.02 5.90 -16.31
CA ILE A 9 0.53 6.16 -17.66
C ILE A 9 1.75 6.31 -18.56
N LYS A 10 1.80 5.53 -19.64
CA LYS A 10 2.80 5.66 -20.68
C LYS A 10 2.11 5.44 -22.02
N ASP A 11 2.23 6.41 -22.92
CA ASP A 11 1.57 6.41 -24.24
C ASP A 11 0.03 6.28 -24.13
N ASP A 12 -0.57 7.06 -23.22
CA ASP A 12 -2.01 7.03 -22.87
C ASP A 12 -2.55 5.68 -22.35
N VAL A 13 -1.66 4.71 -22.11
CA VAL A 13 -2.00 3.41 -21.55
C VAL A 13 -1.49 3.31 -20.13
N MET A 14 -2.36 2.91 -19.20
CA MET A 14 -1.97 2.59 -17.84
C MET A 14 -1.19 1.27 -17.81
N ARG A 15 0.05 1.30 -17.34
CA ARG A 15 0.93 0.12 -17.24
C ARG A 15 1.30 -0.14 -15.78
N MET A 16 1.17 -1.38 -15.35
CA MET A 16 1.64 -1.86 -14.06
C MET A 16 3.06 -2.42 -14.20
N ARG A 17 3.96 -2.03 -13.29
CA ARG A 17 5.36 -2.47 -13.29
C ARG A 17 5.82 -2.81 -11.88
N ARG A 18 6.49 -3.94 -11.72
CA ARG A 18 7.19 -4.30 -10.48
C ARG A 18 8.31 -3.29 -10.19
N VAL A 19 8.44 -2.93 -8.91
CA VAL A 19 9.54 -2.14 -8.37
C VAL A 19 10.51 -3.08 -7.66
N ASP A 20 11.75 -3.11 -8.14
CA ASP A 20 12.82 -3.90 -7.55
C ASP A 20 13.62 -3.04 -6.56
N GLY A 21 14.11 -3.66 -5.48
CA GLY A 21 14.92 -2.98 -4.47
C GLY A 21 14.13 -2.20 -3.40
N GLY A 22 12.80 -2.17 -3.47
CA GLY A 22 11.96 -1.49 -2.49
C GLY A 22 11.52 -0.10 -2.94
N VAL A 23 11.12 0.75 -1.98
CA VAL A 23 10.66 2.12 -2.27
C VAL A 23 11.39 3.09 -1.36
N GLU A 24 11.99 4.11 -1.96
CA GLU A 24 12.65 5.18 -1.23
C GLU A 24 11.61 6.08 -0.55
N ILE A 25 11.82 6.34 0.74
CA ILE A 25 11.03 7.31 1.50
C ILE A 25 11.90 8.56 1.64
N PRO A 26 11.50 9.70 1.05
CA PRO A 26 12.30 10.91 1.11
C PRO A 26 12.39 11.45 2.54
N ALA A 27 13.51 12.07 2.89
CA ALA A 27 13.70 12.69 4.20
C ALA A 27 12.59 13.73 4.47
N ASN A 28 12.00 13.66 5.67
CA ASN A 28 10.87 14.50 6.09
C ASN A 28 9.63 14.40 5.17
N GLY A 29 9.53 13.33 4.37
CA GLY A 29 8.42 13.10 3.47
C GLY A 29 7.72 11.77 3.74
N SER A 30 6.83 11.40 2.84
CA SER A 30 6.07 10.16 2.91
C SER A 30 5.86 9.56 1.52
N VAL A 31 5.64 8.25 1.51
CA VAL A 31 5.24 7.51 0.32
C VAL A 31 3.83 6.99 0.57
N GLN A 32 2.94 7.19 -0.40
CA GLN A 32 1.57 6.71 -0.31
C GLN A 32 1.37 5.47 -1.18
N LEU A 33 0.90 4.39 -0.55
CA LEU A 33 0.41 3.21 -1.25
C LEU A 33 -1.10 3.38 -1.49
N LYS A 34 -1.54 3.28 -2.74
CA LYS A 34 -2.96 3.43 -3.12
C LYS A 34 -3.33 2.66 -4.38
N PRO A 35 -4.61 2.26 -4.54
CA PRO A 35 -5.12 1.73 -5.80
C PRO A 35 -4.83 2.69 -6.96
N GLY A 36 -4.41 2.16 -8.12
CA GLY A 36 -4.08 2.99 -9.28
C GLY A 36 -2.71 3.71 -9.20
N GLY A 37 -1.95 3.50 -8.13
CA GLY A 37 -0.60 4.04 -7.96
C GLY A 37 0.39 2.98 -7.50
N LEU A 38 1.23 3.33 -6.53
CA LEU A 38 2.12 2.39 -5.86
C LEU A 38 1.32 1.49 -4.91
N HIS A 39 1.54 0.19 -4.94
CA HIS A 39 0.80 -0.76 -4.11
C HIS A 39 1.61 -2.04 -3.86
N ILE A 40 1.22 -2.79 -2.83
CA ILE A 40 1.80 -4.08 -2.49
C ILE A 40 0.90 -5.20 -3.02
N MET A 41 1.47 -6.14 -3.75
CA MET A 41 0.81 -7.33 -4.25
C MET A 41 1.20 -8.55 -3.41
N PHE A 42 0.20 -9.19 -2.81
CA PHE A 42 0.36 -10.49 -2.17
C PHE A 42 0.08 -11.61 -3.17
N MET A 43 1.13 -12.34 -3.54
CA MET A 43 1.10 -13.42 -4.52
C MET A 43 1.02 -14.78 -3.83
N GLN A 44 0.22 -15.69 -4.39
CA GLN A 44 0.08 -17.08 -3.92
C GLN A 44 -0.27 -17.14 -2.42
N LEU A 45 -1.39 -16.51 -2.06
CA LEU A 45 -1.92 -16.56 -0.71
C LEU A 45 -2.19 -18.02 -0.31
N LYS A 46 -1.74 -18.39 0.90
CA LYS A 46 -1.94 -19.74 1.46
C LYS A 46 -3.34 -19.95 2.02
N GLU A 47 -3.99 -18.86 2.39
CA GLU A 47 -5.31 -18.80 3.00
C GLU A 47 -6.14 -17.78 2.23
N GLN A 48 -7.46 -17.98 2.24
CA GLN A 48 -8.38 -17.02 1.65
C GLN A 48 -8.49 -15.78 2.53
N LEU A 49 -8.49 -14.59 1.91
CA LEU A 49 -8.77 -13.35 2.61
C LEU A 49 -10.27 -13.22 2.81
N VAL A 50 -10.70 -12.94 4.04
CA VAL A 50 -12.11 -12.77 4.42
C VAL A 50 -12.39 -11.30 4.68
N HIS A 51 -13.46 -10.75 4.07
CA HIS A 51 -13.86 -9.36 4.29
C HIS A 51 -14.04 -9.04 5.78
N GLY A 52 -13.54 -7.87 6.20
CA GLY A 52 -13.59 -7.40 7.58
C GLY A 52 -12.55 -8.04 8.50
N GLU A 53 -11.74 -8.96 7.99
CA GLU A 53 -10.63 -9.53 8.76
C GLU A 53 -9.49 -8.52 8.92
N HIS A 54 -8.81 -8.60 10.05
CA HIS A 54 -7.58 -7.87 10.30
C HIS A 54 -6.39 -8.82 10.26
N ARG A 55 -5.38 -8.49 9.45
CA ARG A 55 -4.16 -9.30 9.32
C ARG A 55 -2.95 -8.46 9.69
N PRO A 56 -2.07 -8.92 10.59
CA PRO A 56 -0.78 -8.28 10.81
C PRO A 56 0.11 -8.50 9.59
N ILE A 57 0.82 -7.46 9.18
CA ILE A 57 1.92 -7.54 8.22
C ILE A 57 3.14 -6.84 8.80
N THR A 58 4.31 -7.24 8.33
CA THR A 58 5.57 -6.59 8.69
C THR A 58 6.08 -5.79 7.51
N LEU A 59 6.25 -4.49 7.73
CA LEU A 59 6.98 -3.60 6.84
C LEU A 59 8.46 -3.64 7.22
N VAL A 60 9.32 -3.92 6.26
CA VAL A 60 10.77 -4.00 6.46
C VAL A 60 11.40 -2.72 5.92
N PHE A 61 11.97 -1.91 6.80
CA PHE A 61 12.69 -0.69 6.45
C PHE A 61 14.19 -0.93 6.60
N GLU A 62 14.95 -0.53 5.58
CA GLU A 62 16.40 -0.70 5.57
C GLU A 62 17.08 -0.01 6.76
N GLN A 63 16.64 1.20 7.11
CA GLN A 63 17.27 2.02 8.16
C GLN A 63 16.58 1.95 9.53
N HIS A 64 15.34 1.47 9.60
CA HIS A 64 14.52 1.49 10.81
C HIS A 64 14.04 0.10 11.26
N GLY A 65 14.49 -0.95 10.58
CA GLY A 65 14.14 -2.32 10.91
C GLY A 65 12.68 -2.66 10.57
N ASN A 66 12.11 -3.59 11.34
CA ASN A 66 10.79 -4.15 11.07
C ASN A 66 9.72 -3.43 11.87
N ILE A 67 8.66 -3.00 11.20
CA ILE A 67 7.49 -2.39 11.81
C ILE A 67 6.28 -3.26 11.50
N GLU A 68 5.60 -3.73 12.53
CA GLU A 68 4.34 -4.47 12.38
C GLU A 68 3.17 -3.48 12.25
N VAL A 69 2.33 -3.70 11.26
CA VAL A 69 1.09 -2.94 11.05
C VAL A 69 -0.05 -3.91 10.81
N VAL A 70 -1.24 -3.57 11.29
CA VAL A 70 -2.46 -4.36 11.05
C VAL A 70 -3.19 -3.77 9.85
N ILE A 71 -3.43 -4.59 8.84
CA ILE A 71 -4.23 -4.23 7.67
C ILE A 71 -5.63 -4.82 7.77
N SER A 72 -6.63 -4.10 7.27
CA SER A 72 -7.99 -4.61 7.10
C SER A 72 -8.15 -5.21 5.70
N VAL A 73 -8.81 -6.35 5.61
CA VAL A 73 -9.21 -6.99 4.36
C VAL A 73 -10.55 -6.40 3.92
N GLU A 74 -10.56 -5.78 2.74
CA GLU A 74 -11.72 -5.11 2.16
C GLU A 74 -12.07 -5.70 0.79
N ASP A 75 -13.29 -5.48 0.31
CA ASP A 75 -13.71 -5.92 -1.02
C ASP A 75 -13.03 -5.08 -2.13
N ILE A 76 -12.64 -5.74 -3.22
CA ILE A 76 -12.13 -5.07 -4.43
C ILE A 76 -13.19 -4.09 -4.96
N GLY A 77 -12.86 -2.79 -4.99
CA GLY A 77 -13.72 -1.74 -5.56
C GLY A 77 -14.25 -0.72 -4.54
N LYS A 78 -14.20 -1.01 -3.23
CA LYS A 78 -14.34 0.05 -2.22
C LYS A 78 -13.00 0.73 -2.04
N GLN A 79 -12.93 2.04 -2.34
CA GLN A 79 -11.77 2.85 -1.97
C GLN A 79 -11.60 2.76 -0.45
N PRO A 80 -10.43 2.34 0.07
CA PRO A 80 -10.19 2.36 1.50
C PRO A 80 -10.32 3.80 2.00
N LYS A 81 -11.18 4.03 2.99
CA LYS A 81 -11.26 5.31 3.68
C LYS A 81 -10.04 5.42 4.59
N HIS A 82 -8.93 5.94 4.06
CA HIS A 82 -7.87 6.43 4.93
C HIS A 82 -8.42 7.64 5.67
N SER A 83 -8.55 7.53 7.00
CA SER A 83 -8.81 8.69 7.85
C SER A 83 -7.58 9.60 7.77
N SER A 84 -7.64 10.63 6.94
CA SER A 84 -6.87 11.83 7.21
C SER A 84 -7.41 12.42 8.50
N ASN A 85 -6.61 12.41 9.57
CA ASN A 85 -6.78 13.42 10.59
C ASN A 85 -6.42 14.76 9.96
N GLU A 86 -7.41 15.38 9.32
CA GLU A 86 -7.34 16.76 8.86
C GLU A 86 -7.84 17.63 10.00
N ASP A 87 -6.88 18.07 10.79
CA ASP A 87 -7.03 19.09 11.83
C ASP A 87 -7.12 20.45 11.13
N THR A 88 -8.33 21.02 10.97
CA THR A 88 -8.55 22.48 10.89
C THR A 88 -10.04 22.86 11.02
N PRO A 89 -10.35 24.01 11.64
CA PRO A 89 -11.67 24.31 12.21
C PRO A 89 -12.66 24.85 11.17
N LYS A 90 -13.93 24.50 11.37
CA LYS A 90 -15.07 25.09 10.66
C LYS A 90 -15.09 26.62 10.86
N SER A 91 -15.21 27.35 9.75
CA SER A 91 -15.86 28.68 9.72
C SER A 91 -17.30 28.51 9.25
#